data_AF-A0A969XR72-F1
#
_entry.id   AF-A0A969XR72-F1
#
_cell.length_a   1.000
_cell.length_b   1.000
_cell.length_c   1.000
_cell.angle_alpha   90.00
_cell.angle_beta   90.00
_cell.angle_gamma   90.00
#
_symmetry.space_group_name_H-M   'P 1'
#
loop_
_entity.id
_entity.type
_entity.pdbx_description
1 polymer ?
#
loop_
_entity_poly.entity_id
_entity_poly.type
_entity_poly.pdbx_seq_one_letter_code
_entity_poly.pdbx_strand_id
1 'polypeptide(L)' 'MIDTDTLKVCIQGLEFPADVHDVVERSEENGCPRSMVSQVQSSPNRTFSSQDELLCRLGDTGYCHLG' A
#
# COMPACT_ATOMS: atom_id res chain seq x y z
N MET A 1 9.11 6.58 10.05
CA MET A 1 8.45 7.02 8.80
C MET A 1 8.84 6.04 7.72
N ILE A 2 7.87 5.40 7.07
CA ILE A 2 8.15 4.57 5.88
C ILE A 2 8.26 5.55 4.72
N ASP A 3 9.39 5.52 4.00
CA ASP A 3 9.60 6.39 2.85
C ASP A 3 8.62 6.02 1.74
N THR A 4 8.04 7.02 1.08
CA THR A 4 7.06 6.77 0.03
C THR A 4 7.69 6.12 -1.19
N ASP A 5 8.97 6.37 -1.45
CA ASP A 5 9.69 5.70 -2.53
C ASP A 5 9.73 4.19 -2.30
N THR A 6 10.00 3.78 -1.07
CA THR A 6 9.91 2.37 -0.64
C THR A 6 8.52 1.80 -0.88
N LEU A 7 7.45 2.53 -0.51
CA LEU A 7 6.07 2.07 -0.74
C LEU A 7 5.75 1.91 -2.24
N LYS A 8 6.25 2.80 -3.09
CA LYS A 8 6.06 2.70 -4.55
C LYS A 8 6.75 1.47 -5.13
N VAL A 9 7.97 1.17 -4.67
CA VAL A 9 8.68 -0.06 -5.04
C VAL A 9 7.91 -1.29 -4.57
N CYS A 10 7.34 -1.24 -3.37
CA CYS A 10 6.59 -2.34 -2.78
C CYS A 10 5.36 -2.80 -3.56
N ILE A 11 4.66 -1.84 -4.15
CA ILE A 11 3.43 -2.08 -4.91
C ILE A 11 3.67 -1.93 -6.42
N GLN A 12 4.94 -1.91 -6.83
CA GLN A 12 5.31 -1.82 -8.23
C GLN A 12 4.81 -3.06 -8.97
N GLY A 13 4.14 -2.84 -10.09
CA GLY A 13 3.55 -3.92 -10.88
C GLY A 13 2.24 -4.49 -10.30
N LEU A 14 1.68 -3.86 -9.27
CA LEU A 14 0.32 -4.17 -8.82
C LEU A 14 -0.70 -3.53 -9.76
N GLU A 15 -1.62 -4.35 -10.27
CA GLU A 15 -2.73 -3.88 -11.10
C GLU A 15 -3.91 -3.51 -10.21
N PHE A 16 -4.45 -2.30 -10.39
CA PHE A 16 -5.62 -1.83 -9.64
C PHE A 16 -6.90 -2.03 -10.47
N PRO A 17 -8.04 -2.37 -9.84
CA PRO A 17 -8.25 -2.50 -8.39
C PRO A 17 -7.60 -3.75 -7.79
N ALA A 18 -7.01 -3.61 -6.60
CA ALA A 18 -6.27 -4.68 -5.93
C ALA A 18 -6.79 -4.89 -4.50
N ASP A 19 -6.93 -6.14 -4.08
CA ASP A 19 -7.32 -6.46 -2.72
C ASP A 19 -6.14 -6.35 -1.74
N VAL A 20 -6.45 -6.23 -0.45
CA VAL A 20 -5.45 -6.24 0.64
C VAL A 20 -4.50 -7.44 0.52
N HIS A 21 -5.00 -8.61 0.09
CA HIS A 21 -4.17 -9.78 -0.10
C HIS A 21 -3.17 -9.61 -1.26
N ASP A 22 -3.59 -9.14 -2.44
CA ASP A 22 -2.69 -8.91 -3.57
C ASP A 22 -1.63 -7.86 -3.23
N VAL A 23 -2.01 -6.80 -2.52
CA VAL A 23 -1.06 -5.80 -2.03
C VAL A 23 -0.04 -6.43 -1.09
N VAL A 24 -0.50 -7.24 -0.13
CA VAL A 24 0.34 -7.91 0.86
C VAL A 24 1.32 -8.85 0.17
N GLU A 25 0.81 -9.71 -0.72
CA GLU A 25 1.61 -10.68 -1.47
C GLU A 25 2.68 -9.95 -2.28
N ARG A 26 2.27 -8.94 -3.07
CA ARG A 26 3.20 -8.15 -3.88
C ARG A 26 4.24 -7.42 -3.04
N SER A 27 3.82 -6.89 -1.89
CA SER A 27 4.74 -6.21 -0.96
C SER A 27 5.73 -7.21 -0.36
N GLU A 28 5.30 -8.41 0.02
CA GLU A 28 6.20 -9.45 0.51
C GLU A 28 7.16 -9.94 -0.57
N GLU A 29 6.69 -10.11 -1.82
CA GLU A 29 7.53 -10.44 -2.97
C GLU A 29 8.60 -9.37 -3.25
N ASN A 30 8.24 -8.09 -3.12
CA ASN A 30 9.14 -6.96 -3.31
C ASN A 30 10.05 -6.68 -2.09
N GLY A 31 9.98 -7.48 -1.03
CA GLY A 31 10.86 -7.37 0.13
C GLY A 31 10.51 -6.23 1.09
N CYS A 32 9.23 -5.89 1.19
CA CYS A 32 8.78 -4.72 1.92
C CYS A 32 8.79 -4.88 3.43
N PRO A 33 8.88 -3.75 4.17
CA PRO A 33 8.87 -3.80 5.61
C PRO A 33 7.57 -4.42 6.12
N ARG A 34 7.69 -5.41 7.01
CA ARG A 34 6.54 -6.11 7.60
C ARG A 34 5.55 -5.15 8.28
N SER A 35 6.03 -4.01 8.78
CA SER A 35 5.19 -2.94 9.32
C SER A 35 4.25 -2.31 8.30
N MET A 36 4.61 -2.25 7.01
CA MET A 36 3.72 -1.82 5.92
C MET A 36 2.66 -2.91 5.68
N VAL A 37 3.09 -4.16 5.52
CA VAL A 37 2.21 -5.31 5.28
C VAL A 37 1.15 -5.44 6.38
N SER A 38 1.55 -5.31 7.64
CA SER A 38 0.62 -5.32 8.77
C SER A 38 -0.34 -4.12 8.79
N GLN A 39 0.08 -2.94 8.31
CA GLN A 39 -0.82 -1.78 8.16
C GLN A 39 -1.87 -2.02 7.06
N VAL A 40 -1.47 -2.60 5.92
CA VAL A 40 -2.41 -3.01 4.85
C VAL A 40 -3.41 -4.02 5.39
N GLN A 41 -2.95 -5.10 6.04
CA GLN A 41 -3.83 -6.14 6.61
C GLN A 41 -4.78 -5.61 7.67
N SER A 42 -4.34 -4.64 8.47
CA SER A 42 -5.19 -4.02 9.50
C SER A 42 -6.20 -3.03 8.92
N SER A 43 -6.14 -2.72 7.62
CA SER A 43 -7.06 -1.79 6.98
C SER A 43 -8.46 -2.40 6.89
N PRO A 44 -9.53 -1.65 7.23
CA PRO A 44 -10.90 -2.10 7.00
C PRO A 44 -11.26 -2.14 5.51
N ASN A 45 -10.45 -1.48 4.67
CA ASN A 45 -10.63 -1.45 3.22
C ASN A 45 -10.15 -2.78 2.64
N ARG A 46 -11.04 -3.54 2.01
CA ARG A 46 -10.69 -4.84 1.43
C ARG A 46 -10.03 -4.70 0.07
N THR A 47 -10.39 -3.65 -0.67
CA THR A 47 -9.98 -3.44 -2.06
C THR A 47 -9.62 -1.98 -2.27
N PHE A 48 -8.45 -1.73 -2.85
CA PHE A 48 -7.98 -0.39 -3.21
C PHE A 48 -8.28 -0.15 -4.69
N SER A 49 -8.85 1.01 -5.00
CA SER A 49 -9.21 1.36 -6.37
C SER A 49 -8.03 1.91 -7.17
N SER A 50 -7.03 2.48 -6.48
CA SER A 50 -5.86 3.11 -7.09
C SER A 50 -4.63 3.03 -6.20
N GLN A 51 -3.46 3.17 -6.83
CA GLN A 51 -2.17 3.25 -6.13
C GLN A 51 -2.12 4.40 -5.14
N ASP A 52 -2.65 5.58 -5.49
CA ASP A 52 -2.68 6.74 -4.61
C ASP A 52 -3.51 6.52 -3.33
N GLU A 53 -4.63 5.81 -3.44
CA GLU A 53 -5.47 5.45 -2.28
C GLU A 53 -4.69 4.56 -1.31
N LEU A 54 -4.00 3.56 -1.87
CA LEU A 54 -3.16 2.65 -1.12
C LEU A 54 -1.96 3.36 -0.47
N LEU A 55 -1.29 4.24 -1.22
CA LEU A 55 -0.19 5.07 -0.74
C LEU A 55 -0.65 6.07 0.33
N CYS A 56 -1.86 6.63 0.24
CA CYS A 56 -2.45 7.43 1.31
C CYS A 56 -2.72 6.61 2.57
N ARG A 57 -3.15 5.34 2.42
CA ARG A 57 -3.38 4.47 3.58
C ARG A 57 -2.10 4.00 4.25
N LEU A 58 -1.01 3.89 3.51
CA LEU A 58 0.26 3.37 4.00
C LEU A 58 1.31 4.43 4.33
N GLY A 59 1.28 5.53 3.58
CA GLY A 59 2.09 6.71 3.78
C GLY A 59 1.42 7.62 4.79
N ASP A 60 2.19 8.05 5.78
CA ASP A 60 1.73 8.94 6.83
C ASP A 60 1.22 10.26 6.20
N THR A 61 -0.11 10.42 6.18
CA THR A 61 -0.96 11.63 5.98
C THR A 61 -0.71 12.57 4.78
N GLY A 62 0.43 12.53 4.08
CA GLY A 62 0.78 13.46 3.00
C GLY A 62 0.09 13.21 1.65
N TYR A 63 -0.37 11.99 1.40
CA TYR A 63 -1.08 11.62 0.16
C TYR A 63 -2.60 11.62 0.31
N CYS A 64 -3.13 11.84 1.53
CA CYS A 64 -4.56 11.84 1.78
C CYS A 64 -5.25 13.18 1.45
N HIS A 65 -4.54 14.10 0.80
CA HIS A 65 -5.10 15.35 0.29
C HIS A 65 -5.57 15.20 -1.17
N LEU A 66 -6.57 14.34 -1.37
CA LEU A 66 -7.44 14.41 -2.55
C LEU A 66 -8.89 14.49 -2.05
N GLY A 67 -9.24 15.71 -1.66
CA GLY A 67 -10.55 16.19 -1.26
C GLY A 67 -10.49 17.72 -1.19
#